data_AF-A0A371FYH1-F1
#
_entry.id   AF-A0A371FYH1-F1
#
_cell.length_a   1.000
_cell.length_b   1.000
_cell.length_c   1.000
_cell.angle_alpha   90.00
_cell.angle_beta   90.00
_cell.angle_gamma   90.00
#
_symmetry.space_group_name_H-M   'P 1'
#
loop_
_entity.id
_entity.type
_entity.pdbx_description
1 polymer ?
#
loop_
_entity_poly.entity_id
_entity_poly.type
_entity_poly.pdbx_seq_one_letter_code
_entity_poly.pdbx_strand_id
1 'polypeptide(L)'
;MPNPLPYETRTTPTLSLVKGGTMLEGHQLLGFGFFVVGLWHLFNHIKLHALCSKSYTPTLWFPTTISRYLELHFIMASCTIFIAMELFIAPIHHQPFDPDGTIPTTHLHNFEHSSMAMTFLVYATFAIVLDRKCSKAQHELTHLLAAIAFTQQFLLIHLHSRDHMGPEGQYHFLLQLVILISLATTIMGIGLPKSFVVCFVRSVSIIFQGVWLMIMGFLLWTPGFQAKGCFMHLEDSDEYVVKCSDDDALHRAISLVNIQFSFLLIGITVFAMSFYLILVTRYGEKLEYVSLIKDEHYREEDGFVKPKGTVHVENNIDVESQSPKKSMQEQV
;
A
#
# COMPACT_ATOMS: atom_id res chain seq x y z
N MET A 1 -71.23 28.30 -8.13
CA MET A 1 -70.44 27.46 -9.04
C MET A 1 -69.12 28.17 -9.30
N PRO A 2 -67.99 27.74 -8.72
CA PRO A 2 -66.67 28.21 -9.12
C PRO A 2 -66.03 27.26 -10.14
N ASN A 3 -65.33 27.83 -11.11
CA ASN A 3 -64.57 27.12 -12.15
C ASN A 3 -63.44 26.26 -11.54
N PRO A 4 -63.13 25.07 -12.11
CA PRO A 4 -62.02 24.24 -11.66
C PRO A 4 -60.68 24.72 -12.26
N LEU A 5 -59.63 24.69 -11.43
CA LEU A 5 -58.23 24.90 -11.82
C LEU A 5 -57.75 23.77 -12.76
N PRO A 6 -56.88 24.05 -13.75
CA PRO A 6 -56.33 23.01 -14.60
C PRO A 6 -55.27 22.19 -13.87
N TYR A 7 -55.36 20.88 -14.06
CA TYR A 7 -54.50 19.83 -13.53
C TYR A 7 -53.11 19.93 -14.18
N GLU A 8 -52.08 20.27 -13.39
CA GLU A 8 -50.69 20.30 -13.86
C GLU A 8 -50.20 18.88 -14.06
N THR A 9 -50.01 18.52 -15.33
CA THR A 9 -49.45 17.23 -15.78
C THR A 9 -48.04 17.06 -15.27
N ARG A 10 -47.86 16.06 -14.39
CA ARG A 10 -46.58 15.49 -13.96
C ARG A 10 -45.74 15.12 -15.18
N THR A 11 -44.79 15.98 -15.53
CA THR A 11 -43.72 15.69 -16.49
C THR A 11 -42.85 14.58 -15.91
N THR A 12 -43.01 13.38 -16.45
CA THR A 12 -42.03 12.31 -16.34
C THR A 12 -40.69 12.82 -16.88
N PRO A 13 -39.58 12.77 -16.11
CA PRO A 13 -38.29 13.04 -16.70
C PRO A 13 -37.99 11.92 -17.69
N THR A 14 -37.90 12.31 -18.96
CA THR A 14 -37.37 11.50 -20.04
C THR A 14 -36.06 10.88 -19.59
N LEU A 15 -36.02 9.55 -19.64
CA LEU A 15 -34.84 8.71 -19.53
C LEU A 15 -33.82 9.16 -20.59
N SER A 16 -33.02 10.18 -20.26
CA SER A 16 -31.79 10.46 -20.97
C SER A 16 -30.90 9.27 -20.72
N LEU A 17 -30.74 8.50 -21.80
CA LEU A 17 -29.80 7.43 -21.97
C LEU A 17 -28.48 7.82 -21.30
N VAL A 18 -28.25 7.31 -20.09
CA VAL A 18 -26.96 7.36 -19.41
C VAL A 18 -26.00 6.72 -20.38
N LYS A 19 -25.20 7.54 -21.06
CA LYS A 19 -24.00 7.07 -21.76
C LYS A 19 -23.17 6.40 -20.68
N GLY A 20 -23.23 5.07 -20.65
CA GLY A 20 -22.49 4.20 -19.75
C GLY A 20 -20.99 4.26 -20.03
N GLY A 21 -20.38 5.41 -19.76
CA GLY A 21 -19.03 5.44 -19.24
C GLY A 21 -19.19 5.53 -17.74
N THR A 22 -18.87 4.47 -17.02
CA THR A 22 -18.43 4.62 -15.63
C THR A 22 -17.41 5.75 -15.65
N MET A 23 -17.71 6.91 -15.04
CA MET A 23 -16.68 7.86 -14.65
C MET A 23 -15.81 7.11 -13.65
N LEU A 24 -14.82 6.42 -14.20
CA LEU A 24 -13.77 5.79 -13.42
C LEU A 24 -12.91 6.97 -12.98
N GLU A 25 -13.37 7.63 -11.91
CA GLU A 25 -12.53 8.57 -11.19
C GLU A 25 -11.18 7.89 -10.89
N GLY A 26 -10.09 8.63 -10.81
CA GLY A 26 -8.76 8.03 -10.66
C GLY A 26 -8.62 7.06 -9.47
N HIS A 27 -9.53 7.12 -8.50
CA HIS A 27 -9.61 6.28 -7.31
C HIS A 27 -9.55 4.77 -7.57
N GLN A 28 -10.28 4.22 -8.54
CA GLN A 28 -10.28 2.76 -8.78
C GLN A 28 -8.94 2.28 -9.33
N LEU A 29 -8.38 2.99 -10.31
CA LEU A 29 -7.09 2.64 -10.92
C LEU A 29 -5.95 2.80 -9.90
N LEU A 30 -5.96 3.90 -9.16
CA LEU A 30 -4.99 4.16 -8.10
C LEU A 30 -5.09 3.11 -6.99
N GLY A 31 -6.31 2.77 -6.56
CA GLY A 31 -6.58 1.74 -5.56
C GLY A 31 -6.07 0.36 -5.99
N PHE A 32 -6.29 -0.01 -7.25
CA PHE A 32 -5.75 -1.26 -7.80
C PHE A 32 -4.21 -1.29 -7.76
N GLY A 33 -3.56 -0.18 -8.11
CA GLY A 33 -2.10 -0.05 -8.02
C GLY A 33 -1.56 -0.31 -6.61
N PHE A 34 -2.14 0.35 -5.59
CA PHE A 34 -1.78 0.12 -4.19
C PHE A 34 -2.04 -1.33 -3.75
N PHE A 35 -3.17 -1.92 -4.16
CA PHE A 35 -3.48 -3.31 -3.82
C PHE A 35 -2.43 -4.29 -4.37
N VAL A 36 -2.06 -4.17 -5.64
CA VAL A 36 -1.05 -5.04 -6.28
C VAL A 36 0.33 -4.87 -5.63
N VAL A 37 0.76 -3.63 -5.41
CA VAL A 37 2.06 -3.35 -4.76
C VAL A 37 2.07 -3.87 -3.32
N GLY A 38 1.01 -3.62 -2.55
CA GLY A 38 0.89 -4.09 -1.17
C GLY A 38 0.90 -5.61 -1.06
N LEU A 39 0.20 -6.32 -1.96
CA LEU A 39 0.20 -7.78 -2.00
C LEU A 39 1.58 -8.34 -2.36
N TRP A 40 2.25 -7.69 -3.31
CA TRP A 40 3.62 -8.02 -3.70
C TRP A 40 4.59 -7.83 -2.53
N HIS A 41 4.49 -6.73 -1.77
CA HIS A 41 5.29 -6.49 -0.56
C HIS A 41 5.01 -7.54 0.50
N LEU A 42 3.73 -7.80 0.81
CA LEU A 42 3.33 -8.75 1.84
C LEU A 42 3.88 -10.14 1.55
N PHE A 43 3.69 -10.64 0.33
CA PHE A 43 4.21 -11.94 -0.09
C PHE A 43 5.73 -12.04 0.07
N ASN A 44 6.48 -11.05 -0.42
CA ASN A 44 7.93 -11.11 -0.39
C ASN A 44 8.50 -10.95 1.03
N HIS A 45 7.93 -10.09 1.86
CA HIS A 45 8.34 -9.97 3.27
C HIS A 45 8.10 -11.26 4.04
N ILE A 46 6.93 -11.91 3.87
CA ILE A 46 6.63 -13.19 4.52
C ILE A 46 7.58 -14.28 4.02
N LYS A 47 7.77 -14.39 2.70
CA LYS A 47 8.69 -15.37 2.10
C LYS A 47 10.12 -15.18 2.61
N LEU A 48 10.61 -13.94 2.65
CA LEU A 48 11.95 -13.63 3.14
C LEU A 48 12.10 -13.97 4.63
N HIS A 49 11.08 -13.67 5.44
CA HIS A 49 11.04 -14.02 6.85
C HIS A 49 11.04 -15.54 7.08
N ALA A 50 10.24 -16.28 6.30
CA ALA A 50 10.19 -17.73 6.36
C ALA A 50 11.52 -18.38 5.95
N LEU A 51 12.20 -17.84 4.93
CA LEU A 51 13.44 -18.40 4.39
C LEU A 51 14.70 -18.01 5.19
N CYS A 52 14.75 -16.81 5.78
CA CYS A 52 15.96 -16.22 6.34
C CYS A 52 15.71 -15.49 7.66
N SER A 53 15.10 -16.16 8.65
CA SER A 53 14.71 -15.54 9.93
C SER A 53 15.86 -14.84 10.68
N LYS A 54 17.11 -15.36 10.58
CA LYS A 54 18.29 -14.81 11.29
C LYS A 54 18.97 -13.63 10.58
N SER A 55 18.71 -13.41 9.29
CA SER A 55 19.36 -12.36 8.48
C SER A 55 18.34 -11.58 7.63
N TYR A 56 17.15 -11.35 8.19
CA TYR A 56 16.12 -10.59 7.52
C TYR A 56 16.56 -9.13 7.32
N THR A 57 16.76 -8.76 6.05
CA THR A 57 17.00 -7.38 5.64
C THR A 57 15.83 -6.95 4.74
N PRO A 58 14.85 -6.20 5.27
CA PRO A 58 13.73 -5.69 4.50
C PRO A 58 14.18 -4.66 3.47
N THR A 59 13.51 -4.68 2.33
CA THR A 59 13.62 -3.66 1.29
C THR A 59 12.28 -2.96 1.12
N LEU A 60 12.29 -1.74 0.56
CA LEU A 60 11.07 -0.99 0.27
C LEU A 60 10.34 -1.45 -0.98
N TRP A 61 11.07 -2.12 -1.86
CA TRP A 61 10.64 -2.69 -3.12
C TRP A 61 11.39 -4.01 -3.33
N PHE A 62 10.84 -4.92 -4.15
CA PHE A 62 11.43 -6.24 -4.38
C PHE A 62 11.76 -6.48 -5.85
N PRO A 63 12.94 -7.04 -6.15
CA PRO A 63 13.29 -7.42 -7.51
C PRO A 63 12.53 -8.66 -7.98
N THR A 64 12.30 -8.75 -9.29
CA THR A 64 11.73 -9.95 -9.93
C THR A 64 12.77 -10.63 -10.82
N THR A 65 12.49 -11.87 -11.23
CA THR A 65 13.32 -12.61 -12.19
C THR A 65 13.27 -12.03 -13.60
N ILE A 66 12.20 -11.32 -13.97
CA ILE A 66 12.01 -10.72 -15.30
C ILE A 66 12.73 -9.38 -15.38
N SER A 67 12.54 -8.51 -14.38
CA SER A 67 13.23 -7.23 -14.27
C SER A 67 13.51 -6.90 -12.81
N ARG A 68 14.74 -6.45 -12.53
CA ARG A 68 15.14 -5.99 -11.20
C ARG A 68 14.21 -4.90 -10.67
N TYR A 69 13.73 -4.01 -11.54
CA TYR A 69 12.96 -2.82 -11.13
C TYR A 69 11.49 -2.92 -11.55
N LEU A 70 10.94 -4.12 -11.77
CA LEU A 70 9.57 -4.28 -12.31
C LEU A 70 8.52 -3.52 -11.49
N GLU A 71 8.58 -3.64 -10.17
CA GLU A 71 7.70 -2.94 -9.24
C GLU A 71 7.80 -1.42 -9.40
N LEU A 72 9.02 -0.88 -9.46
CA LEU A 72 9.24 0.57 -9.60
C LEU A 72 8.77 1.08 -10.97
N HIS A 73 9.00 0.33 -12.04
CA HIS A 73 8.46 0.68 -13.37
C HIS A 73 6.93 0.63 -13.38
N PHE A 74 6.31 -0.33 -12.69
CA PHE A 74 4.86 -0.39 -12.53
C PHE A 74 4.31 0.85 -11.80
N ILE A 75 4.97 1.27 -10.71
CA ILE A 75 4.62 2.51 -9.99
C ILE A 75 4.77 3.73 -10.92
N MET A 76 5.90 3.85 -11.63
CA MET A 76 6.15 4.95 -12.55
C MET A 76 5.12 5.02 -13.68
N ALA A 77 4.77 3.88 -14.28
CA ALA A 77 3.77 3.80 -15.34
C ALA A 77 2.38 4.17 -14.81
N SER A 78 1.99 3.63 -13.65
CA SER A 78 0.70 3.92 -13.02
C SER A 78 0.57 5.40 -12.66
N CYS A 79 1.59 6.01 -12.07
CA CYS A 79 1.59 7.44 -11.73
C CYS A 79 1.54 8.31 -12.99
N THR A 80 2.33 7.97 -14.02
CA THR A 80 2.34 8.72 -15.29
C THR A 80 0.97 8.66 -15.98
N ILE A 81 0.35 7.48 -16.04
CA ILE A 81 -0.99 7.30 -16.61
C ILE A 81 -2.02 8.09 -15.80
N PHE A 82 -1.96 8.02 -14.47
CA PHE A 82 -2.87 8.76 -13.60
C PHE A 82 -2.77 10.28 -13.81
N ILE A 83 -1.55 10.84 -13.80
CA ILE A 83 -1.32 12.27 -14.07
C ILE A 83 -1.84 12.65 -15.46
N ALA A 84 -1.62 11.79 -16.47
CA ALA A 84 -2.13 12.03 -17.81
C ALA A 84 -3.68 12.04 -17.85
N MET A 85 -4.32 11.13 -17.12
CA MET A 85 -5.77 11.05 -17.02
C MET A 85 -6.37 12.29 -16.36
N GLU A 86 -5.85 12.69 -15.20
CA GLU A 86 -6.37 13.82 -14.42
C GLU A 86 -6.16 15.18 -15.14
N LEU A 87 -5.01 15.40 -15.79
CA LEU A 87 -4.69 16.71 -16.38
C LEU A 87 -5.06 16.85 -17.86
N PHE A 88 -5.09 15.77 -18.64
CA PHE A 88 -5.14 15.86 -20.10
C PHE A 88 -6.19 15.00 -20.80
N ILE A 89 -6.91 14.10 -20.10
CA ILE A 89 -7.83 13.15 -20.75
C ILE A 89 -9.25 13.19 -20.15
N ALA A 90 -9.39 13.25 -18.83
CA ALA A 90 -10.66 12.99 -18.16
C ALA A 90 -11.51 14.21 -17.73
N PRO A 91 -11.05 15.47 -17.78
CA PRO A 91 -11.95 16.61 -17.59
C PRO A 91 -12.68 17.06 -18.87
N ILE A 92 -13.91 17.55 -18.72
CA ILE A 92 -14.57 18.37 -19.74
C ILE A 92 -13.68 19.61 -19.93
N HIS A 93 -13.18 19.84 -21.14
CA HIS A 93 -12.02 20.70 -21.44
C HIS A 93 -10.68 20.11 -20.99
N HIS A 94 -10.08 19.28 -21.84
CA HIS A 94 -8.84 18.54 -21.57
C HIS A 94 -7.57 19.44 -21.45
N GLN A 95 -7.74 20.76 -21.48
CA GLN A 95 -6.63 21.69 -21.38
C GLN A 95 -6.49 22.13 -19.92
N PRO A 96 -5.36 21.85 -19.25
CA PRO A 96 -5.21 22.12 -17.82
C PRO A 96 -5.08 23.61 -17.45
N PHE A 97 -4.97 24.49 -18.44
CA PHE A 97 -4.82 25.94 -18.26
C PHE A 97 -5.80 26.71 -19.14
N ASP A 98 -6.34 27.80 -18.58
CA ASP A 98 -7.12 28.78 -19.31
C ASP A 98 -6.26 29.52 -20.36
N PRO A 99 -6.88 30.21 -21.34
CA PRO A 99 -6.15 30.98 -22.36
C PRO A 99 -5.22 32.07 -21.79
N ASP A 100 -5.48 32.53 -20.57
CA ASP A 100 -4.65 33.51 -19.84
C ASP A 100 -3.52 32.85 -19.03
N GLY A 101 -3.43 31.51 -19.04
CA GLY A 101 -2.43 30.72 -18.32
C GLY A 101 -2.78 30.41 -16.86
N THR A 102 -3.97 30.79 -16.39
CA THR A 102 -4.44 30.44 -15.04
C THR A 102 -4.95 28.99 -14.99
N ILE A 103 -5.04 28.43 -13.78
CA ILE A 103 -5.63 27.09 -13.58
C ILE A 103 -7.13 27.31 -13.35
N PRO A 104 -8.00 26.76 -14.22
CA PRO A 104 -9.44 26.89 -14.03
C PRO A 104 -9.87 26.23 -12.71
N THR A 105 -10.91 26.76 -12.06
CA THR A 105 -11.38 26.25 -10.77
C THR A 105 -11.78 24.78 -10.82
N THR A 106 -12.36 24.33 -11.94
CA THR A 106 -12.74 22.93 -12.20
C THR A 106 -11.54 21.98 -12.33
N HIS A 107 -10.33 22.51 -12.51
CA HIS A 107 -9.09 21.73 -12.64
C HIS A 107 -8.23 21.72 -11.38
N LEU A 108 -8.54 22.53 -10.37
CA LEU A 108 -7.72 22.64 -9.15
C LEU A 108 -7.55 21.29 -8.45
N HIS A 109 -8.64 20.54 -8.26
CA HIS A 109 -8.58 19.22 -7.64
C HIS A 109 -7.75 18.22 -8.46
N ASN A 110 -7.79 18.31 -9.80
CA ASN A 110 -7.00 17.44 -10.70
C ASN A 110 -5.50 17.69 -10.53
N PHE A 111 -5.10 18.95 -10.31
CA PHE A 111 -3.71 19.30 -9.99
C PHE A 111 -3.30 18.80 -8.60
N GLU A 112 -4.17 18.91 -7.60
CA GLU A 112 -3.94 18.34 -6.27
C GLU A 112 -3.75 16.83 -6.38
N HIS A 113 -4.66 16.10 -7.03
CA HIS A 113 -4.54 14.67 -7.29
C HIS A 113 -3.26 14.30 -8.04
N SER A 114 -2.94 15.03 -9.11
CA SER A 114 -1.71 14.80 -9.88
C SER A 114 -0.46 15.01 -9.04
N SER A 115 -0.47 15.98 -8.12
CA SER A 115 0.67 16.23 -7.23
C SER A 115 0.89 15.12 -6.20
N MET A 116 -0.17 14.41 -5.76
CA MET A 116 -0.01 13.17 -5.00
C MET A 116 0.76 12.12 -5.82
N ALA A 117 0.31 11.84 -7.04
CA ALA A 117 0.96 10.85 -7.92
C ALA A 117 2.40 11.24 -8.30
N MET A 118 2.67 12.54 -8.48
CA MET A 118 4.03 13.04 -8.77
C MET A 118 5.02 12.68 -7.66
N THR A 119 4.63 12.74 -6.38
CA THR A 119 5.55 12.37 -5.30
C THR A 119 5.88 10.88 -5.26
N PHE A 120 4.93 10.00 -5.61
CA PHE A 120 5.21 8.57 -5.80
C PHE A 120 6.09 8.30 -7.03
N LEU A 121 5.92 9.08 -8.10
CA LEU A 121 6.80 9.02 -9.29
C LEU A 121 8.24 9.44 -8.95
N VAL A 122 8.41 10.50 -8.15
CA VAL A 122 9.70 10.93 -7.62
C VAL A 122 10.32 9.83 -6.77
N TYR A 123 9.56 9.25 -5.83
CA TYR A 123 10.02 8.11 -5.02
C TYR A 123 10.54 6.97 -5.90
N ALA A 124 9.74 6.50 -6.88
CA ALA A 124 10.11 5.36 -7.70
C ALA A 124 11.36 5.64 -8.57
N THR A 125 11.44 6.85 -9.12
CA THR A 125 12.59 7.28 -9.95
C THR A 125 13.87 7.31 -9.12
N PHE A 126 13.85 7.97 -7.96
CA PHE A 126 15.03 8.08 -7.12
C PHE A 126 15.39 6.76 -6.43
N ALA A 127 14.44 5.87 -6.15
CA ALA A 127 14.74 4.52 -5.68
C ALA A 127 15.61 3.76 -6.69
N ILE A 128 15.33 3.87 -8.00
CA ILE A 128 16.19 3.30 -9.06
C ILE A 128 17.56 3.99 -9.08
N VAL A 129 17.60 5.33 -9.03
CA VAL A 129 18.86 6.08 -9.09
C VAL A 129 19.78 5.74 -7.91
N LEU A 130 19.23 5.70 -6.70
CA LEU A 130 19.97 5.38 -5.48
C LEU A 130 20.51 3.95 -5.50
N ASP A 131 19.72 2.99 -6.00
CA ASP A 131 20.15 1.59 -6.17
C ASP A 131 21.27 1.45 -7.20
N ARG A 132 21.16 2.13 -8.35
CA ARG A 132 22.20 2.08 -9.39
C ARG A 132 23.51 2.76 -8.97
N LYS A 133 23.44 3.74 -8.08
CA LYS A 133 24.61 4.45 -7.55
C LYS A 133 25.23 3.77 -6.34
N CYS A 134 24.61 2.71 -5.80
CA CYS A 134 25.05 2.01 -4.59
C CYS A 134 25.38 2.96 -3.43
N SER A 135 24.52 3.98 -3.22
CA SER A 135 24.76 4.97 -2.17
C SER A 135 24.75 4.30 -0.80
N LYS A 136 25.70 4.66 0.08
CA LYS A 136 25.74 4.14 1.47
C LYS A 136 24.46 4.45 2.26
N ALA A 137 23.78 5.54 1.90
CA ALA A 137 22.52 5.98 2.52
C ALA A 137 21.27 5.57 1.72
N GLN A 138 21.39 4.64 0.75
CA GLN A 138 20.28 4.25 -0.13
C GLN A 138 19.02 3.84 0.65
N HIS A 139 19.17 3.01 1.70
CA HIS A 139 18.05 2.52 2.49
C HIS A 139 17.26 3.65 3.15
N GLU A 140 17.96 4.54 3.85
CA GLU A 140 17.37 5.66 4.58
C GLU A 140 16.72 6.67 3.65
N LEU A 141 17.41 7.03 2.57
CA LEU A 141 16.89 8.00 1.59
C LEU A 141 15.68 7.45 0.84
N THR A 142 15.64 6.14 0.55
CA THR A 142 14.48 5.51 -0.10
C THR A 142 13.27 5.48 0.84
N HIS A 143 13.47 5.19 2.14
CA HIS A 143 12.41 5.29 3.15
C HIS A 143 11.92 6.73 3.32
N LEU A 144 12.83 7.70 3.37
CA LEU A 144 12.48 9.12 3.47
C LEU A 144 11.61 9.55 2.29
N LEU A 145 11.98 9.19 1.06
CA LEU A 145 11.21 9.51 -0.13
C LEU A 145 9.81 8.88 -0.11
N ALA A 146 9.69 7.61 0.31
CA ALA A 146 8.39 6.97 0.46
C ALA A 146 7.54 7.62 1.58
N ALA A 147 8.17 8.00 2.70
CA ALA A 147 7.49 8.72 3.77
C ALA A 147 7.00 10.10 3.30
N ILE A 148 7.78 10.82 2.50
CA ILE A 148 7.36 12.08 1.87
C ILE A 148 6.17 11.83 0.93
N ALA A 149 6.19 10.77 0.13
CA ALA A 149 5.06 10.44 -0.75
C ALA A 149 3.77 10.15 0.05
N PHE A 150 3.84 9.34 1.12
CA PHE A 150 2.69 9.11 2.01
C PHE A 150 2.27 10.39 2.76
N THR A 151 3.21 11.25 3.12
CA THR A 151 2.91 12.55 3.75
C THR A 151 2.16 13.45 2.78
N GLN A 152 2.61 13.54 1.53
CA GLN A 152 1.93 14.31 0.50
C GLN A 152 0.51 13.77 0.24
N GLN A 153 0.38 12.44 0.14
CA GLN A 153 -0.91 11.78 0.00
C GLN A 153 -1.84 12.11 1.17
N PHE A 154 -1.35 12.03 2.41
CA PHE A 154 -2.13 12.39 3.60
C PHE A 154 -2.54 13.86 3.58
N LEU A 155 -1.58 14.77 3.37
CA LEU A 155 -1.83 16.21 3.40
C LEU A 155 -2.85 16.63 2.35
N LEU A 156 -2.73 16.10 1.13
CA LEU A 156 -3.67 16.45 0.08
C LEU A 156 -5.03 15.79 0.29
N ILE A 157 -5.13 14.58 0.82
CA ILE A 157 -6.45 14.04 1.18
C ILE A 157 -7.07 14.76 2.39
N HIS A 158 -6.27 15.41 3.23
CA HIS A 158 -6.74 16.18 4.37
C HIS A 158 -7.10 17.63 4.04
N LEU A 159 -6.42 18.22 3.06
CA LEU A 159 -6.49 19.65 2.74
C LEU A 159 -7.02 19.94 1.32
N HIS A 160 -7.28 18.92 0.48
CA HIS A 160 -7.70 19.15 -0.90
C HIS A 160 -9.01 19.91 -0.98
N SER A 161 -9.19 20.63 -2.07
CA SER A 161 -10.30 21.56 -2.28
C SER A 161 -11.69 20.91 -2.42
N ARG A 162 -11.79 19.58 -2.40
CA ARG A 162 -13.05 18.83 -2.44
C ARG A 162 -13.79 18.81 -1.09
N ASP A 163 -15.13 18.78 -1.15
CA ASP A 163 -15.98 18.83 0.04
C ASP A 163 -15.78 17.60 0.94
N HIS A 164 -15.40 17.83 2.20
CA HIS A 164 -15.23 16.80 3.23
C HIS A 164 -16.50 16.58 4.06
N MET A 165 -17.63 17.11 3.61
CA MET A 165 -18.89 16.96 4.33
C MET A 165 -19.64 15.70 3.90
N GLY A 166 -20.31 15.08 4.86
CA GLY A 166 -21.16 13.91 4.65
C GLY A 166 -20.41 12.61 4.32
N PRO A 167 -20.97 11.73 3.47
CA PRO A 167 -20.48 10.37 3.32
C PRO A 167 -19.10 10.28 2.66
N GLU A 168 -18.81 11.11 1.67
CA GLU A 168 -17.50 11.19 0.99
C GLU A 168 -16.39 11.57 1.99
N GLY A 169 -16.62 12.61 2.78
CA GLY A 169 -15.73 13.00 3.87
C GLY A 169 -15.42 11.88 4.85
N GLN A 170 -16.41 11.06 5.20
CA GLN A 170 -16.20 9.91 6.09
C GLN A 170 -15.30 8.84 5.44
N TYR A 171 -15.46 8.56 4.14
CA TYR A 171 -14.56 7.66 3.42
C TYR A 171 -13.11 8.17 3.42
N HIS A 172 -12.91 9.45 3.12
CA HIS A 172 -11.58 10.07 3.10
C HIS A 172 -10.96 10.12 4.50
N PHE A 173 -11.72 10.44 5.54
CA PHE A 173 -11.23 10.42 6.91
C PHE A 173 -10.68 9.04 7.31
N LEU A 174 -11.42 7.97 7.01
CA LEU A 174 -10.97 6.61 7.31
C LEU A 174 -9.75 6.21 6.45
N LEU A 175 -9.69 6.66 5.20
CA LEU A 175 -8.51 6.47 4.34
C LEU A 175 -7.26 7.16 4.94
N GLN A 176 -7.41 8.40 5.44
CA GLN A 176 -6.32 9.15 6.09
C GLN A 176 -5.72 8.37 7.26
N LEU A 177 -6.53 7.68 8.06
CA LEU A 177 -6.03 6.84 9.17
C LEU A 177 -5.15 5.68 8.66
N VAL A 178 -5.55 5.01 7.57
CA VAL A 178 -4.78 3.91 6.99
C VAL A 178 -3.47 4.41 6.34
N ILE A 179 -3.52 5.58 5.69
CA ILE A 179 -2.33 6.25 5.16
C ILE A 179 -1.38 6.60 6.30
N LEU A 180 -1.89 7.13 7.43
CA LEU A 180 -1.07 7.47 8.59
C LEU A 180 -0.35 6.24 9.17
N ILE A 181 -1.00 5.07 9.20
CA ILE A 181 -0.35 3.80 9.60
C ILE A 181 0.78 3.45 8.62
N SER A 182 0.56 3.66 7.32
CA SER A 182 1.57 3.38 6.29
C SER A 182 2.75 4.34 6.36
N LEU A 183 2.48 5.63 6.63
CA LEU A 183 3.49 6.64 6.89
C LEU A 183 4.30 6.32 8.15
N ALA A 184 3.62 6.06 9.28
CA ALA A 184 4.25 5.76 10.55
C ALA A 184 5.16 4.53 10.45
N THR A 185 4.67 3.43 9.85
CA THR A 185 5.47 2.22 9.63
C THR A 185 6.62 2.44 8.64
N THR A 186 6.47 3.31 7.65
CA THR A 186 7.58 3.70 6.76
C THR A 186 8.65 4.49 7.51
N ILE A 187 8.28 5.44 8.38
CA ILE A 187 9.23 6.16 9.23
C ILE A 187 9.90 5.22 10.24
N MET A 188 9.13 4.32 10.86
CA MET A 188 9.68 3.29 11.76
C MET A 188 10.69 2.39 11.05
N GLY A 189 10.56 2.17 9.74
CA GLY A 189 11.51 1.40 8.92
C GLY A 189 12.93 1.96 8.92
N ILE A 190 13.08 3.28 9.08
CA ILE A 190 14.40 3.97 9.23
C ILE A 190 15.06 3.55 10.55
N GLY A 191 14.30 3.61 11.65
CA GLY A 191 14.83 3.30 12.99
C GLY A 191 14.92 1.81 13.31
N LEU A 192 14.07 0.99 12.67
CA LEU A 192 13.92 -0.45 12.91
C LEU A 192 14.09 -1.25 11.60
N PRO A 193 15.24 -1.14 10.92
CA PRO A 193 15.45 -1.64 9.56
C PRO A 193 15.50 -3.17 9.47
N LYS A 194 15.28 -3.92 10.55
CA LYS A 194 15.21 -5.41 10.54
C LYS A 194 13.90 -5.94 11.11
N SER A 195 12.92 -5.07 11.38
CA SER A 195 11.65 -5.49 11.97
C SER A 195 10.70 -6.04 10.91
N PHE A 196 10.46 -7.36 10.95
CA PHE A 196 9.45 -8.00 10.10
C PHE A 196 8.06 -7.42 10.34
N VAL A 197 7.69 -7.18 11.61
CA VAL A 197 6.36 -6.67 11.97
C VAL A 197 6.10 -5.30 11.37
N VAL A 198 7.09 -4.40 11.37
CA VAL A 198 6.96 -3.07 10.75
C VAL A 198 6.67 -3.20 9.25
N CYS A 199 7.41 -4.05 8.54
CA CYS A 199 7.19 -4.28 7.12
C CYS A 199 5.86 -4.99 6.82
N PHE A 200 5.48 -5.94 7.67
CA PHE A 200 4.22 -6.67 7.56
C PHE A 200 3.04 -5.71 7.70
N VAL A 201 3.01 -4.90 8.76
CA VAL A 201 1.94 -3.92 8.99
C VAL A 201 1.90 -2.90 7.85
N ARG A 202 3.05 -2.40 7.39
CA ARG A 202 3.14 -1.50 6.22
C ARG A 202 2.54 -2.11 4.96
N SER A 203 2.84 -3.38 4.68
CA SER A 203 2.31 -4.06 3.50
C SER A 203 0.80 -4.25 3.59
N VAL A 204 0.31 -4.67 4.76
CA VAL A 204 -1.14 -4.84 5.01
C VAL A 204 -1.88 -3.50 4.92
N SER A 205 -1.31 -2.42 5.45
CA SER A 205 -1.92 -1.09 5.38
C SER A 205 -1.96 -0.57 3.94
N ILE A 206 -0.93 -0.82 3.13
CA ILE A 206 -0.94 -0.47 1.69
C ILE A 206 -2.02 -1.27 0.94
N ILE A 207 -2.18 -2.57 1.21
CA ILE A 207 -3.29 -3.38 0.66
C ILE A 207 -4.63 -2.75 1.06
N PHE A 208 -4.78 -2.37 2.32
CA PHE A 208 -6.02 -1.78 2.83
C PHE A 208 -6.32 -0.44 2.15
N GLN A 209 -5.33 0.44 1.97
CA GLN A 209 -5.52 1.66 1.17
C GLN A 209 -6.07 1.33 -0.23
N GLY A 210 -5.46 0.35 -0.91
CA GLY A 210 -5.88 -0.04 -2.25
C GLY A 210 -7.32 -0.55 -2.32
N VAL A 211 -7.69 -1.46 -1.41
CA VAL A 211 -9.04 -2.02 -1.35
C VAL A 211 -10.07 -0.94 -0.96
N TRP A 212 -9.74 -0.07 -0.01
CA TRP A 212 -10.62 1.00 0.42
C TRP A 212 -10.86 2.04 -0.68
N LEU A 213 -9.80 2.44 -1.39
CA LEU A 213 -9.91 3.33 -2.57
C LEU A 213 -10.82 2.74 -3.66
N MET A 214 -10.66 1.44 -3.97
CA MET A 214 -11.54 0.77 -4.93
C MET A 214 -12.99 0.77 -4.46
N ILE A 215 -13.25 0.43 -3.20
CA ILE A 215 -14.59 0.41 -2.61
C ILE A 215 -15.24 1.80 -2.65
N MET A 216 -14.52 2.82 -2.19
CA MET A 216 -14.96 4.20 -2.22
C MET A 216 -15.31 4.63 -3.64
N GLY A 217 -14.43 4.33 -4.61
CA GLY A 217 -14.65 4.61 -6.01
C GLY A 217 -15.93 3.97 -6.56
N PHE A 218 -16.19 2.70 -6.23
CA PHE A 218 -17.43 2.03 -6.66
C PHE A 218 -18.68 2.57 -5.96
N LEU A 219 -18.64 2.75 -4.63
CA LEU A 219 -19.85 3.07 -3.87
C LEU A 219 -20.31 4.52 -4.00
N LEU A 220 -19.38 5.46 -4.18
CA LEU A 220 -19.74 6.87 -4.37
C LEU A 220 -20.14 7.15 -5.83
N TRP A 221 -19.40 6.61 -6.80
CA TRP A 221 -19.49 7.02 -8.20
C TRP A 221 -20.23 6.04 -9.13
N THR A 222 -20.69 4.89 -8.63
CA THR A 222 -21.56 4.01 -9.40
C THR A 222 -23.03 4.31 -9.08
N PRO A 223 -23.86 4.74 -10.05
CA PRO A 223 -25.27 4.98 -9.81
C PRO A 223 -25.97 3.74 -9.23
N GLY A 224 -26.69 3.91 -8.11
CA GLY A 224 -27.46 2.86 -7.45
C GLY A 224 -26.72 2.12 -6.33
N PHE A 225 -25.43 2.42 -6.10
CA PHE A 225 -24.67 1.87 -4.97
C PHE A 225 -24.60 2.81 -3.75
N GLN A 226 -25.13 4.03 -3.88
CA GLN A 226 -25.21 4.99 -2.79
C GLN A 226 -26.14 4.50 -1.68
N ALA A 227 -25.89 4.95 -0.45
CA ALA A 227 -26.79 4.67 0.67
C ALA A 227 -28.21 5.18 0.35
N LYS A 228 -29.23 4.44 0.82
CA LYS A 228 -30.64 4.86 0.69
C LYS A 228 -30.78 6.32 1.11
N GLY A 229 -31.52 7.12 0.36
CA GLY A 229 -31.74 8.54 0.64
C GLY A 229 -30.58 9.47 0.28
N CYS A 230 -29.49 8.94 -0.30
CA CYS A 230 -28.41 9.75 -0.88
C CYS A 230 -28.36 9.55 -2.39
N PHE A 231 -27.97 10.61 -3.11
CA PHE A 231 -27.97 10.67 -4.56
C PHE A 231 -26.77 11.48 -5.05
N MET A 232 -26.29 11.14 -6.24
CA MET A 232 -25.29 11.98 -6.93
C MET A 232 -25.98 13.23 -7.47
N HIS A 233 -25.41 14.38 -7.16
CA HIS A 233 -25.85 15.68 -7.63
C HIS A 233 -24.69 16.32 -8.39
N LEU A 234 -24.96 16.85 -9.57
CA LEU A 234 -23.98 17.63 -10.34
C LEU A 234 -24.06 19.08 -9.86
N GLU A 235 -22.97 19.61 -9.30
CA GLU A 235 -22.88 21.01 -8.90
C GLU A 235 -22.58 21.93 -10.09
N ASP A 236 -22.77 23.23 -9.89
CA ASP A 236 -22.49 24.27 -10.91
C ASP A 236 -21.00 24.31 -11.35
N SER A 237 -20.12 23.66 -10.60
CA SER A 237 -18.71 23.44 -10.91
C SER A 237 -18.45 22.24 -11.85
N ASP A 238 -19.49 21.61 -12.41
CA ASP A 238 -19.43 20.35 -13.18
C ASP A 238 -18.86 19.16 -12.39
N GLU A 239 -18.84 19.25 -11.06
CA GLU A 239 -18.39 18.18 -10.16
C GLU A 239 -19.60 17.40 -9.62
N TYR A 240 -19.51 16.07 -9.65
CA TYR A 240 -20.49 15.22 -8.99
C TYR A 240 -20.19 15.20 -7.49
N VAL A 241 -21.21 15.36 -6.65
CA VAL A 241 -21.12 15.27 -5.19
C VAL A 241 -22.26 14.40 -4.67
N VAL A 242 -22.00 13.58 -3.65
CA VAL A 242 -23.05 12.75 -3.03
C VAL A 242 -23.76 13.55 -1.93
N LYS A 243 -25.03 13.93 -2.18
CA LYS A 243 -25.89 14.62 -1.21
C LYS A 243 -26.97 13.68 -0.68
N CYS A 244 -27.37 13.89 0.58
CA CYS A 244 -28.44 13.12 1.23
C CYS A 244 -29.68 13.99 1.45
N SER A 245 -30.87 13.37 1.43
CA SER A 245 -32.16 14.07 1.48
C SER A 245 -32.48 14.73 2.81
N ASP A 246 -31.98 14.15 3.91
CA ASP A 246 -32.30 14.51 5.29
C ASP A 246 -31.19 14.01 6.24
N ASP A 247 -31.22 14.51 7.48
CA ASP A 247 -30.22 14.17 8.50
C ASP A 247 -30.23 12.67 8.88
N ASP A 248 -31.39 12.01 8.83
CA ASP A 248 -31.50 10.57 9.10
C ASP A 248 -30.83 9.74 7.99
N ALA A 249 -30.97 10.16 6.74
CA ALA A 249 -30.29 9.56 5.59
C ALA A 249 -28.78 9.78 5.65
N LEU A 250 -28.34 10.98 6.04
CA LEU A 250 -26.93 11.29 6.26
C LEU A 250 -26.33 10.42 7.38
N HIS A 251 -26.99 10.37 8.53
CA HIS A 251 -26.55 9.57 9.67
C HIS A 251 -26.48 8.07 9.32
N ARG A 252 -27.47 7.57 8.57
CA ARG A 252 -27.46 6.20 8.03
C ARG A 252 -26.26 5.98 7.11
N ALA A 253 -26.00 6.89 6.17
CA ALA A 253 -24.90 6.75 5.22
C ALA A 253 -23.55 6.67 5.96
N ILE A 254 -23.28 7.62 6.87
CA ILE A 254 -22.05 7.64 7.68
C ILE A 254 -21.91 6.36 8.51
N SER A 255 -22.99 5.90 9.14
CA SER A 255 -22.98 4.65 9.92
C SER A 255 -22.64 3.43 9.06
N LEU A 256 -23.17 3.37 7.83
CA LEU A 256 -22.85 2.28 6.90
C LEU A 256 -21.38 2.30 6.46
N VAL A 257 -20.79 3.48 6.22
CA VAL A 257 -19.36 3.61 5.92
C VAL A 257 -18.52 3.05 7.08
N ASN A 258 -18.86 3.40 8.32
CA ASN A 258 -18.16 2.90 9.51
C ASN A 258 -18.27 1.39 9.68
N ILE A 259 -19.48 0.84 9.50
CA ILE A 259 -19.72 -0.60 9.57
C ILE A 259 -18.93 -1.32 8.48
N GLN A 260 -18.94 -0.79 7.26
CA GLN A 260 -18.19 -1.36 6.14
C GLN A 260 -16.68 -1.36 6.41
N PHE A 261 -16.14 -0.24 6.87
CA PHE A 261 -14.73 -0.15 7.24
C PHE A 261 -14.37 -1.14 8.36
N SER A 262 -15.23 -1.28 9.36
CA SER A 262 -15.04 -2.23 10.46
C SER A 262 -14.98 -3.68 9.98
N PHE A 263 -15.93 -4.11 9.16
CA PHE A 263 -15.92 -5.45 8.58
C PHE A 263 -14.74 -5.68 7.64
N LEU A 264 -14.36 -4.67 6.86
CA LEU A 264 -13.22 -4.75 5.97
C LEU A 264 -11.90 -4.86 6.74
N LEU A 265 -11.73 -4.12 7.84
CA LEU A 265 -10.59 -4.24 8.75
C LEU A 265 -10.48 -5.67 9.31
N ILE A 266 -11.61 -6.25 9.76
CA ILE A 266 -11.65 -7.66 10.19
C ILE A 266 -11.24 -8.59 9.04
N GLY A 267 -11.82 -8.40 7.85
CA GLY A 267 -11.53 -9.22 6.67
C GLY A 267 -10.07 -9.17 6.25
N ILE A 268 -9.47 -7.98 6.19
CA ILE A 268 -8.05 -7.79 5.87
C ILE A 268 -7.15 -8.40 6.94
N THR A 269 -7.53 -8.31 8.22
CA THR A 269 -6.80 -8.96 9.31
C THR A 269 -6.80 -10.48 9.17
N VAL A 270 -7.97 -11.07 8.95
CA VAL A 270 -8.11 -12.52 8.72
C VAL A 270 -7.31 -12.94 7.49
N PHE A 271 -7.40 -12.19 6.39
CA PHE A 271 -6.63 -12.42 5.18
C PHE A 271 -5.12 -12.39 5.46
N ALA A 272 -4.61 -11.33 6.09
CA ALA A 272 -3.19 -11.15 6.34
C ALA A 272 -2.62 -12.27 7.23
N MET A 273 -3.33 -12.64 8.30
CA MET A 273 -2.91 -13.71 9.21
C MET A 273 -2.97 -15.09 8.55
N SER A 274 -4.04 -15.37 7.79
CA SER A 274 -4.17 -16.63 7.05
C SER A 274 -3.09 -16.75 5.98
N PHE A 275 -2.84 -15.66 5.23
CA PHE A 275 -1.81 -15.61 4.20
C PHE A 275 -0.41 -15.80 4.78
N TYR A 276 -0.12 -15.19 5.94
CA TYR A 276 1.11 -15.44 6.69
C TYR A 276 1.29 -16.91 7.04
N LEU A 277 0.29 -17.53 7.69
CA LEU A 277 0.37 -18.93 8.13
C LEU A 277 0.57 -19.86 6.92
N ILE A 278 -0.20 -19.69 5.86
CA ILE A 278 -0.08 -20.50 4.64
C ILE A 278 1.33 -20.41 4.05
N LEU A 279 1.88 -19.21 3.90
CA LEU A 279 3.19 -19.03 3.30
C LEU A 279 4.33 -19.52 4.20
N VAL A 280 4.25 -19.29 5.51
CA VAL A 280 5.27 -19.78 6.45
C VAL A 280 5.29 -21.31 6.46
N THR A 281 4.15 -21.98 6.46
CA THR A 281 4.11 -23.45 6.32
C THR A 281 4.73 -23.89 5.00
N ARG A 282 4.31 -23.31 3.87
CA ARG A 282 4.78 -23.70 2.54
C ARG A 282 6.28 -23.48 2.32
N TYR A 283 6.85 -22.39 2.84
CA TYR A 283 8.27 -22.07 2.64
C TYR A 283 9.17 -22.57 3.79
N GLY A 284 8.63 -22.74 4.99
CA GLY A 284 9.33 -23.34 6.14
C GLY A 284 9.59 -24.83 5.93
N GLU A 285 8.58 -25.59 5.51
CA GLU A 285 8.74 -27.02 5.18
C GLU A 285 9.76 -27.24 4.06
N LYS A 286 9.80 -26.33 3.07
CA LYS A 286 10.76 -26.39 1.96
C LYS A 286 12.20 -26.24 2.43
N LEU A 287 12.48 -25.41 3.43
CA LEU A 287 13.82 -25.30 4.00
C LEU A 287 14.22 -26.57 4.74
N GLU A 288 13.32 -27.13 5.55
CA GLU A 288 13.58 -28.35 6.31
C GLU A 288 13.88 -29.52 5.34
N TYR A 289 13.06 -29.70 4.31
CA TYR A 289 13.28 -30.70 3.26
C TYR A 289 14.63 -30.52 2.53
N VAL A 290 14.97 -29.29 2.12
CA VAL A 290 16.26 -29.01 1.45
C VAL A 290 17.44 -29.25 2.39
N SER A 291 17.31 -28.92 3.67
CA SER A 291 18.35 -29.21 4.67
C SER A 291 18.57 -30.72 4.85
N LEU A 292 17.49 -31.50 4.90
CA LEU A 292 17.55 -32.96 5.03
C LEU A 292 18.21 -33.62 3.79
N ILE A 293 17.84 -33.21 2.57
CA ILE A 293 18.50 -33.70 1.34
C ILE A 293 20.00 -33.38 1.36
N LYS A 294 20.36 -32.17 1.79
CA LYS A 294 21.76 -31.76 1.81
C LYS A 294 22.56 -32.61 2.80
N ASP A 295 22.00 -32.88 3.98
CA ASP A 295 22.61 -33.73 4.99
C ASP A 295 22.71 -35.21 4.55
N GLU A 296 21.72 -35.73 3.83
CA GLU A 296 21.77 -37.06 3.21
C GLU A 296 22.86 -37.14 2.13
N HIS A 297 22.97 -36.12 1.26
CA HIS A 297 23.99 -36.08 0.22
C HIS A 297 25.41 -36.02 0.80
N TYR A 298 25.65 -35.23 1.84
CA TYR A 298 26.95 -35.23 2.53
C TYR A 298 27.25 -36.58 3.20
N ARG A 299 26.24 -37.25 3.77
CA ARG A 299 26.40 -38.60 4.32
C ARG A 299 26.75 -39.65 3.27
N GLU A 300 26.25 -39.52 2.05
CA GLU A 300 26.57 -40.41 0.92
C GLU A 300 27.97 -40.13 0.35
N GLU A 301 28.39 -38.86 0.27
CA GLU A 301 29.74 -38.48 -0.19
C GLU A 301 30.84 -38.86 0.82
N ASP A 302 30.58 -38.74 2.13
CA ASP A 302 31.52 -39.17 3.19
C ASP A 302 31.54 -40.71 3.39
N GLY A 303 30.61 -41.44 2.76
CA GLY A 303 30.49 -42.89 2.84
C GLY A 303 31.56 -43.69 2.07
N PHE A 304 32.44 -43.04 1.31
CA PHE A 304 33.39 -43.72 0.42
C PHE A 304 34.87 -43.49 0.72
N VAL A 305 35.29 -43.48 2.00
CA VAL A 305 36.71 -43.74 2.33
C VAL A 305 36.83 -44.56 3.62
N LYS A 306 37.01 -45.87 3.48
CA LYS A 306 37.68 -46.70 4.49
C LYS A 306 39.11 -46.98 4.04
N PRO A 307 40.14 -46.47 4.73
CA PRO A 307 41.42 -47.16 4.80
C PRO A 307 41.40 -48.00 6.08
N LYS A 308 41.41 -49.33 5.93
CA LYS A 308 41.85 -50.22 7.00
C LYS A 308 43.36 -50.01 7.18
N GLY A 309 43.78 -49.67 8.39
CA GLY A 309 45.19 -49.59 8.75
C GLY A 309 45.37 -49.28 10.23
N THR A 310 45.36 -50.34 11.05
CA THR A 310 45.61 -50.36 12.48
C THR A 310 47.03 -49.87 12.81
N VAL A 311 47.20 -48.96 13.78
CA VAL A 311 48.36 -48.92 14.69
C VAL A 311 47.92 -48.36 16.06
N HIS A 312 48.06 -49.18 17.09
CA HIS A 312 48.07 -48.82 18.52
C HIS A 312 49.29 -47.94 18.84
N VAL A 313 49.11 -46.86 19.61
CA VAL A 313 50.03 -46.50 20.71
C VAL A 313 49.23 -45.77 21.80
N GLU A 314 49.26 -46.35 22.99
CA GLU A 314 48.82 -45.85 24.28
C GLU A 314 49.90 -44.94 24.88
N ASN A 315 49.52 -43.87 25.60
CA ASN A 315 50.28 -43.34 26.74
C ASN A 315 49.47 -42.26 27.48
N ASN A 316 49.07 -42.59 28.72
CA ASN A 316 48.73 -41.66 29.79
C ASN A 316 50.00 -40.96 30.28
N ILE A 317 49.96 -39.64 30.55
CA ILE A 317 50.67 -39.02 31.68
C ILE A 317 49.81 -37.86 32.25
N ASP A 318 49.63 -37.95 33.55
CA ASP A 318 48.93 -37.09 34.49
C ASP A 318 49.72 -35.82 34.90
N VAL A 319 48.98 -34.86 35.51
CA VAL A 319 49.34 -34.09 36.73
C VAL A 319 49.86 -32.62 36.67
N GLU A 320 49.19 -31.84 37.56
CA GLU A 320 49.56 -30.65 38.35
C GLU A 320 49.41 -29.19 37.83
N SER A 321 48.38 -28.54 38.37
CA SER A 321 48.32 -27.25 39.10
C SER A 321 49.27 -26.08 38.75
N GLN A 322 48.72 -24.88 38.53
CA GLN A 322 48.71 -23.77 39.52
C GLN A 322 48.08 -22.48 38.97
N SER A 323 47.16 -21.92 39.75
CA SER A 323 46.75 -20.49 39.78
C SER A 323 47.25 -19.92 41.13
N PRO A 324 47.21 -18.61 41.47
CA PRO A 324 47.09 -17.34 40.71
C PRO A 324 48.22 -16.34 41.09
N LYS A 325 48.31 -15.17 40.44
CA LYS A 325 48.69 -13.91 41.14
C LYS A 325 48.25 -12.65 40.41
N LYS A 326 47.98 -11.63 41.22
CA LYS A 326 47.20 -10.41 41.03
C LYS A 326 48.11 -9.20 41.31
N SER A 327 48.08 -8.15 40.48
CA SER A 327 48.46 -6.75 40.76
C SER A 327 48.33 -5.96 39.44
N MET A 328 47.37 -5.06 39.22
CA MET A 328 47.15 -3.73 39.80
C MET A 328 48.40 -2.83 39.74
N GLN A 329 48.48 -1.94 38.74
CA GLN A 329 48.81 -0.54 38.97
C GLN A 329 48.46 0.37 37.76
N GLU A 330 48.20 1.61 38.13
CA GLU A 330 47.56 2.74 37.48
C GLU A 330 48.62 3.74 36.95
N GLN A 331 48.17 4.72 36.15
CA GLN A 331 48.85 5.93 35.63
C GLN A 331 49.71 5.72 34.36
N VAL A 332 49.53 6.48 33.27
CA VAL A 332 49.32 7.94 33.12
C VAL A 332 48.20 8.28 32.15
#